data_AF-B8IKQ1-F1
#
_entry.id   AF-B8IKQ1-F1
#
_cell.length_a   1.000
_cell.length_b   1.000
_cell.length_c   1.000
_cell.angle_alpha   90.00
_cell.angle_beta   90.00
_cell.angle_gamma   90.00
#
_symmetry.space_group_name_H-M   'P 1'
#
loop_
_entity.id
_entity.type
_entity.pdbx_description
1 polymer ?
#
loop_
_entity_poly.entity_id
_entity_poly.type
_entity_poly.pdbx_seq_one_letter_code
_entity_poly.pdbx_strand_id
1 'polypeptide(L)'
;MRLRTGDTLHLTLSGAGNRAVVSLNTYAVTQPALVEFPFSEDGFTFDVTHWLHLGRNILSVVLFGPAGTVPFRLLIEQSGMPAWTFDEAEFLPLAAPWRLWTYAIEVIERDTPATIGDHCGFVPGFLRRSDRPRTSA
;
A
#
# COMPACT_ATOMS: atom_id res chain seq x y z
N MET A 1 -5.48 -3.76 -5.04
CA MET A 1 -5.40 -2.29 -4.82
C MET A 1 -4.13 -1.74 -5.44
N ARG A 2 -4.10 -0.45 -5.85
CA ARG A 2 -2.89 0.20 -6.37
C ARG A 2 -2.62 1.51 -5.62
N LEU A 3 -1.43 1.62 -5.05
CA LEU A 3 -0.90 2.78 -4.35
C LEU A 3 0.16 3.48 -5.21
N ARG A 4 0.33 4.78 -5.02
CA ARG A 4 1.46 5.53 -5.57
C ARG A 4 2.49 5.77 -4.49
N THR A 5 3.74 5.98 -4.90
CA THR A 5 4.79 6.42 -3.99
C THR A 5 4.37 7.74 -3.32
N GLY A 6 4.46 7.76 -1.98
CA GLY A 6 4.00 8.87 -1.14
C GLY A 6 2.54 8.82 -0.71
N ASP A 7 1.76 7.83 -1.15
CA ASP A 7 0.44 7.55 -0.56
C ASP A 7 0.63 6.90 0.82
N THR A 8 -0.29 7.18 1.75
CA THR A 8 -0.31 6.53 3.06
C THR A 8 -1.26 5.35 3.07
N LEU A 9 -0.95 4.35 3.90
CA LEU A 9 -1.78 3.18 4.12
C LEU A 9 -2.01 3.00 5.62
N HIS A 10 -3.28 3.10 6.03
CA HIS A 10 -3.70 2.78 7.37
C HIS A 10 -4.55 1.50 7.37
N LEU A 11 -4.39 0.71 8.42
CA LEU A 11 -5.19 -0.49 8.66
C LEU A 11 -5.94 -0.31 9.97
N THR A 12 -7.26 -0.41 9.95
CA THR A 12 -8.10 -0.36 11.15
C THR A 12 -8.72 -1.72 11.42
N LEU A 13 -8.41 -2.30 12.57
CA LEU A 13 -8.82 -3.64 12.96
C LEU A 13 -9.85 -3.60 14.09
N SER A 14 -10.98 -4.27 13.94
CA SER A 14 -12.00 -4.41 15.00
C SER A 14 -12.54 -5.84 15.08
N GLY A 15 -13.17 -6.19 16.21
CA GLY A 15 -13.74 -7.54 16.45
C GLY A 15 -12.73 -8.70 16.49
N ALA A 16 -11.44 -8.40 16.39
CA ALA A 16 -10.35 -9.38 16.38
C ALA A 16 -10.12 -10.04 17.74
N GLY A 17 -10.18 -9.25 18.82
CA GLY A 17 -9.60 -9.62 20.10
C GLY A 17 -8.19 -10.20 19.90
N ASN A 18 -7.95 -11.36 20.51
CA ASN A 18 -6.72 -12.15 20.42
C ASN A 18 -6.80 -13.25 19.33
N ARG A 19 -7.70 -13.14 18.35
CA ARG A 19 -7.89 -14.19 17.31
C ARG A 19 -7.27 -13.87 15.96
N ALA A 20 -6.84 -12.63 15.72
CA ALA A 20 -6.34 -12.21 14.42
C ALA A 20 -4.84 -11.86 14.46
N VAL A 21 -4.09 -12.44 13.54
CA VAL A 21 -2.74 -12.00 13.20
C VAL A 21 -2.78 -11.32 11.84
N VAL A 22 -2.44 -10.04 11.80
CA VAL A 22 -2.38 -9.26 10.56
C VAL A 22 -0.93 -8.91 10.28
N SER A 23 -0.52 -9.11 9.03
CA SER A 23 0.85 -8.85 8.59
C SER A 23 0.86 -8.18 7.22
N LEU A 24 1.80 -7.27 7.01
CA LEU A 24 2.10 -6.71 5.70
C LEU A 24 3.49 -7.19 5.29
N ASN A 25 3.55 -7.92 4.18
CA ASN A 25 4.72 -8.67 3.73
C ASN A 25 5.15 -9.69 4.80
N THR A 26 6.23 -9.42 5.51
CA THR A 26 6.74 -10.23 6.65
C THR A 26 6.64 -9.50 7.99
N TYR A 27 6.13 -8.27 8.01
CA TYR A 27 6.01 -7.45 9.21
C TYR A 27 4.66 -7.68 9.88
N ALA A 28 4.69 -8.11 11.14
CA ALA A 28 3.48 -8.30 11.93
C ALA A 28 2.94 -6.93 12.38
N VAL A 29 1.71 -6.60 11.95
CA VAL A 29 0.97 -5.41 12.36
C VAL A 29 0.43 -5.61 13.77
N THR A 30 -0.18 -6.78 14.01
CA THR A 30 -0.60 -7.20 15.34
C THR A 30 0.40 -8.18 15.90
N GLN A 31 0.70 -8.06 17.20
CA GLN A 31 1.47 -9.11 17.87
C GLN A 31 0.66 -10.40 17.89
N PRO A 32 1.30 -11.58 17.74
CA PRO A 32 0.63 -12.84 17.98
C PRO A 32 0.06 -12.80 19.40
N ALA A 33 -1.21 -13.21 19.48
CA ALA A 33 -2.13 -13.21 20.62
C ALA A 33 -1.69 -13.99 21.88
N LEU A 34 -0.40 -13.95 22.22
CA LEU A 34 0.15 -14.53 23.43
C LEU A 34 -0.11 -13.66 24.67
N VAL A 35 -0.45 -12.38 24.47
CA VAL A 35 -0.86 -11.45 25.52
C VAL A 35 -2.17 -10.80 25.08
N GLU A 36 -3.12 -10.71 26.01
CA GLU A 36 -4.48 -10.20 25.82
C GLU A 36 -4.48 -8.91 24.99
N PHE A 37 -4.83 -9.02 23.71
CA PHE A 37 -5.02 -7.85 22.87
C PHE A 37 -6.36 -7.21 23.27
N PRO A 38 -6.40 -5.92 23.63
CA PRO A 38 -7.61 -5.29 24.12
C PRO A 38 -8.73 -5.38 23.08
N PHE A 39 -9.93 -5.70 23.55
CA PHE A 39 -11.12 -5.62 22.71
C PHE A 39 -11.48 -4.14 22.51
N SER A 40 -11.67 -3.72 21.26
CA SER A 40 -12.15 -2.38 20.90
C SER A 40 -13.28 -2.52 19.88
N GLU A 41 -14.42 -1.89 20.17
CA GLU A 41 -15.54 -1.79 19.23
C GLU A 41 -15.21 -0.85 18.08
N ASP A 42 -14.53 0.28 18.38
CA ASP A 42 -14.07 1.27 17.40
C ASP A 42 -12.83 0.80 16.62
N GLY A 43 -12.17 -0.25 17.10
CA GLY A 43 -10.98 -0.84 16.50
C GLY A 43 -9.67 -0.15 16.87
N PHE A 44 -8.58 -0.61 16.25
CA PHE A 44 -7.23 -0.05 16.36
C PHE A 44 -6.69 0.27 14.98
N THR A 45 -6.25 1.50 14.80
CA THR A 45 -5.66 1.98 13.54
C THR A 45 -4.14 1.94 13.61
N PHE A 46 -3.52 1.38 12.57
CA PHE A 46 -2.08 1.25 12.43
C PHE A 46 -1.61 1.91 11.14
N ASP A 47 -0.57 2.75 11.24
CA ASP A 47 0.15 3.24 10.08
C ASP A 47 1.22 2.24 9.65
N VAL A 48 0.97 1.60 8.51
CA VAL A 48 1.84 0.57 7.92
C VAL A 48 2.58 1.07 6.69
N THR A 49 2.50 2.38 6.41
CA THR A 49 3.08 3.00 5.21
C THR A 49 4.57 2.68 5.06
N HIS A 50 5.32 2.71 6.17
CA HIS A 50 6.75 2.46 6.19
C HIS A 50 7.17 1.01 5.89
N TRP A 51 6.23 0.06 5.89
CA TRP A 51 6.45 -1.34 5.51
C TRP A 51 6.17 -1.63 4.05
N LEU A 52 5.67 -0.65 3.30
CA LEU A 52 5.44 -0.77 1.86
C LEU A 52 6.76 -0.70 1.09
N HIS A 53 6.84 -1.49 0.03
CA HIS A 53 7.93 -1.48 -0.94
C HIS A 53 7.38 -1.25 -2.34
N LEU A 54 8.22 -0.76 -3.26
CA LEU A 54 7.83 -0.65 -4.67
C LEU A 54 7.50 -2.03 -5.24
N GLY A 55 6.44 -2.09 -6.06
CA GLY A 55 5.87 -3.31 -6.62
C GLY A 55 4.84 -3.97 -5.71
N ARG A 56 4.82 -5.30 -5.75
CA ARG A 56 3.78 -6.10 -5.07
C ARG A 56 4.07 -6.28 -3.59
N ASN A 57 3.11 -5.86 -2.77
CA ASN A 57 3.05 -6.10 -1.33
C ASN A 57 1.88 -7.05 -1.02
N ILE A 58 2.02 -7.87 0.02
CA ILE A 58 1.00 -8.84 0.43
C ILE A 58 0.54 -8.53 1.83
N LEU A 59 -0.72 -8.10 1.97
CA LEU A 59 -1.40 -8.05 3.25
C LEU A 59 -1.97 -9.44 3.55
N SER A 60 -1.66 -10.00 4.70
CA SER A 60 -2.16 -11.30 5.13
C SER A 60 -2.86 -11.20 6.48
N VAL A 61 -3.97 -11.91 6.60
CA VAL A 61 -4.73 -12.03 7.85
C VAL A 61 -4.92 -13.51 8.15
N VAL A 62 -4.52 -13.92 9.35
CA VAL A 62 -4.78 -15.25 9.88
C VAL A 62 -5.76 -15.11 11.04
N LEU A 63 -6.92 -15.76 10.92
CA LEU A 63 -7.91 -15.86 11.98
C LEU A 63 -7.87 -17.24 12.63
N PHE A 64 -7.84 -17.27 13.96
CA PHE A 64 -7.82 -18.49 14.76
C PHE A 64 -9.17 -18.76 15.42
N GLY A 65 -9.52 -20.04 15.51
CA GLY A 65 -10.73 -20.51 16.19
C GLY A 65 -12.03 -20.27 15.42
N PRO A 66 -13.19 -20.62 15.99
CA PRO A 66 -14.49 -20.38 15.37
C PRO A 66 -14.80 -18.88 15.26
N ALA A 67 -15.84 -18.52 14.50
CA ALA A 67 -16.34 -17.15 14.44
C ALA A 67 -16.70 -16.63 15.83
N GLY A 68 -16.27 -15.39 16.13
CA GLY A 68 -16.52 -14.74 17.40
C GLY A 68 -17.96 -14.22 17.50
N THR A 69 -18.39 -13.86 18.71
CA THR A 69 -19.66 -13.14 18.92
C THR A 69 -19.65 -11.78 18.22
N VAL A 70 -18.49 -11.13 18.20
CA VAL A 70 -18.21 -9.94 17.40
C VAL A 70 -17.33 -10.34 16.21
N PRO A 71 -17.79 -10.12 14.97
CA PRO A 71 -17.05 -10.53 13.78
C PRO A 71 -15.80 -9.67 13.61
N PHE A 72 -14.69 -10.31 13.23
CA PHE A 72 -13.49 -9.60 12.79
C PHE A 72 -13.78 -8.71 11.59
N ARG A 73 -13.24 -7.49 11.62
CA ARG A 73 -13.23 -6.56 10.49
C ARG A 73 -11.87 -5.92 10.32
N LEU A 74 -11.48 -5.75 9.06
CA LEU A 74 -10.29 -5.01 8.66
C LEU A 74 -10.67 -3.95 7.62
N LEU A 75 -10.53 -2.69 7.99
CA LEU A 75 -10.65 -1.56 7.09
C LEU A 75 -9.26 -1.16 6.60
N ILE A 76 -9.14 -0.96 5.29
CA ILE A 76 -7.92 -0.53 4.60
C ILE A 76 -8.19 0.88 4.07
N GLU A 77 -7.40 1.85 4.54
CA GLU A 77 -7.54 3.25 4.15
C GLU A 77 -6.30 3.70 3.37
N GLN A 78 -6.53 4.35 2.24
CA GLN A 78 -5.50 4.97 1.42
C GLN A 78 -5.62 6.48 1.54
N SER A 79 -4.58 7.15 2.02
CA SER A 79 -4.54 8.62 2.09
C SER A 79 -5.77 9.21 2.81
N GLY A 80 -6.24 8.54 3.87
CA GLY A 80 -7.41 8.94 4.66
C GLY A 80 -8.78 8.60 4.06
N MET A 81 -8.82 7.90 2.91
CA MET A 81 -10.04 7.45 2.28
C MET A 81 -10.21 5.94 2.46
N PRO A 82 -11.40 5.45 2.87
CA PRO A 82 -11.65 4.02 2.97
C PRO A 82 -11.58 3.40 1.57
N ALA A 83 -10.56 2.58 1.34
CA ALA A 83 -10.30 1.96 0.06
C ALA A 83 -10.95 0.58 -0.02
N TRP A 84 -10.96 -0.15 1.10
CA TRP A 84 -11.55 -1.49 1.16
C TRP A 84 -11.89 -1.92 2.59
N THR A 85 -12.89 -2.79 2.74
CA THR A 85 -13.24 -3.44 4.01
C THR A 85 -13.30 -4.95 3.84
N PHE A 86 -12.75 -5.69 4.79
CA PHE A 86 -12.84 -7.15 4.90
C PHE A 86 -13.63 -7.55 6.13
N ASP A 87 -14.62 -8.43 5.95
CA ASP A 87 -15.42 -9.01 7.02
C ASP A 87 -15.05 -10.48 7.29
N GLU A 88 -15.17 -10.93 8.55
CA GLU A 88 -14.90 -12.32 8.94
C GLU A 88 -15.68 -13.35 8.10
N ALA A 89 -16.89 -13.00 7.65
CA ALA A 89 -17.74 -13.84 6.82
C ALA A 89 -17.08 -14.23 5.46
N GLU A 90 -16.13 -13.44 4.98
CA GLU A 90 -15.38 -13.74 3.75
C GLU A 90 -14.37 -14.88 3.95
N PHE A 91 -14.04 -15.23 5.19
CA PHE A 91 -13.16 -16.34 5.52
C PHE A 91 -13.97 -17.65 5.58
N LEU A 92 -14.15 -18.30 4.43
CA LEU A 92 -14.82 -19.59 4.35
C LEU A 92 -13.80 -20.76 4.31
N PRO A 93 -14.06 -21.87 5.01
CA PRO A 93 -15.22 -22.13 5.88
C PRO A 93 -15.02 -21.58 7.31
N LEU A 94 -16.06 -20.96 7.88
CA LEU A 94 -16.04 -20.36 9.23
C LEU A 94 -15.80 -21.38 10.36
N ALA A 95 -16.01 -22.67 10.09
CA ALA A 95 -15.77 -23.74 11.06
C ALA A 95 -14.32 -24.23 11.10
N ALA A 96 -13.44 -23.76 10.20
CA ALA A 96 -12.04 -24.15 10.22
C ALA A 96 -11.34 -23.67 11.51
N PRO A 97 -10.38 -24.45 12.05
CA PRO A 97 -9.64 -24.07 13.26
C PRO A 97 -8.74 -22.85 13.04
N TRP A 98 -8.38 -22.59 11.79
CA TRP A 98 -7.70 -21.37 11.34
C TRP A 98 -8.12 -21.06 9.91
N ARG A 99 -8.04 -19.78 9.54
CA ARG A 99 -8.40 -19.29 8.20
C ARG A 99 -7.37 -18.25 7.77
N LEU A 100 -6.92 -18.36 6.52
CA LEU A 100 -5.96 -17.43 5.93
C LEU A 100 -6.63 -16.65 4.82
N TRP A 101 -6.37 -15.35 4.80
CA TRP A 101 -6.74 -14.48 3.72
C TRP A 101 -5.57 -13.59 3.35
N THR A 102 -5.46 -13.28 2.06
CA THR A 102 -4.34 -12.49 1.51
C THR A 102 -4.82 -11.52 0.45
N TYR A 103 -4.18 -10.35 0.37
CA TYR A 103 -4.49 -9.32 -0.61
C TYR A 103 -3.26 -8.62 -1.14
N ALA A 104 -3.25 -8.48 -2.46
CA ALA A 104 -2.17 -7.84 -3.17
C ALA A 104 -2.39 -6.32 -3.24
N ILE A 105 -1.38 -5.59 -2.81
CA ILE A 105 -1.27 -4.14 -2.91
C ILE A 105 -0.09 -3.83 -3.83
N GLU A 106 -0.38 -3.25 -5.00
CA GLU A 106 0.65 -2.81 -5.94
C GLU A 106 1.05 -1.37 -5.65
N VAL A 107 2.31 -1.13 -5.31
CA VAL A 107 2.86 0.22 -5.11
C VAL A 107 3.65 0.58 -6.37
N ILE A 108 3.21 1.62 -7.05
CA ILE A 108 3.89 2.12 -8.24
C ILE A 108 4.66 3.40 -7.95
N GLU A 109 5.73 3.60 -8.71
CA GLU A 109 6.45 4.87 -8.70
C GLU A 109 5.46 5.98 -9.06
N ARG A 110 5.52 7.09 -8.33
CA ARG A 110 4.76 8.28 -8.71
C ARG A 110 5.42 8.77 -9.97
N ASP A 111 4.69 8.81 -11.08
CA ASP A 111 5.17 9.47 -12.30
C ASP A 111 5.57 10.90 -11.91
N THR A 112 6.88 11.13 -11.75
CA THR A 112 7.40 12.48 -11.72
C THR A 112 7.00 13.09 -13.05
N PRO A 113 6.27 14.21 -13.09
CA PRO A 113 6.15 14.93 -14.35
C PRO A 113 7.58 15.19 -14.80
N ALA A 114 7.98 14.62 -15.94
CA ALA A 114 9.26 14.91 -16.54
C ALA A 114 9.36 16.43 -16.58
N THR A 115 10.29 17.01 -15.81
CA THR A 115 10.58 18.42 -15.89
C THR A 115 11.14 18.63 -17.30
N ILE A 116 10.26 18.97 -18.24
CA ILE A 116 10.65 19.48 -19.54
C ILE A 116 11.25 20.86 -19.24
N GLY A 117 12.55 20.89 -19.03
CA GLY A 117 13.32 22.11 -18.84
C GLY A 117 14.11 22.15 -17.55
N ASP A 118 15.31 21.54 -17.55
CA ASP A 118 16.49 22.21 -17.00
C ASP A 118 17.81 21.53 -17.44
N HIS A 119 17.95 21.33 -18.75
CA HIS A 119 19.25 21.52 -19.37
C HIS A 119 19.13 22.72 -20.31
N CYS A 120 19.55 23.87 -19.78
CA CYS A 120 19.89 25.06 -20.54
C CYS A 120 20.77 24.68 -21.75
N GLY A 121 20.17 24.79 -22.92
CA GLY A 121 20.82 24.72 -24.22
C GLY A 121 19.97 25.39 -25.29
N PHE A 122 19.24 26.45 -24.92
CA PHE A 122 18.46 27.25 -25.86
C PHE A 122 19.26 28.52 -26.20
N VAL A 123 19.88 28.53 -27.37
CA VAL A 123 20.38 29.76 -28.01
C VAL A 123 19.45 30.05 -29.19
N PRO A 124 18.57 31.06 -29.12
CA PRO A 124 17.75 31.44 -30.26
C PRO A 124 18.48 32.48 -31.13
N GLY A 125 18.67 32.14 -32.40
CA GLY A 125 18.31 33.03 -33.50
C GLY A 125 19.33 34.05 -34.03
N PHE A 126 19.61 33.91 -35.33
CA PHE A 126 19.97 34.93 -36.33
C PHE A 126 21.42 35.44 -36.41
N LEU A 127 22.16 34.91 -37.39
CA LEU A 127 22.53 35.67 -38.59
C LEU A 127 22.84 34.72 -39.76
N ARG A 128 22.05 34.89 -40.82
CA ARG A 128 22.15 34.26 -42.14
C ARG A 128 23.19 35.03 -42.95
N ARG A 129 24.27 34.40 -43.43
CA ARG A 129 25.05 34.95 -44.58
C ARG A 129 25.87 33.88 -45.32
N SER A 130 25.29 33.47 -46.45
CA SER A 130 25.90 33.36 -47.79
C SER A 130 27.17 32.53 -48.02
N ASP A 131 27.03 31.60 -48.96
CA ASP A 131 28.04 31.05 -49.87
C ASP A 131 29.31 31.89 -50.10
N ARG A 132 30.47 31.21 -50.08
CA ARG A 132 31.34 31.07 -51.26
C ARG A 132 32.49 30.07 -51.00
N PRO A 133 32.86 29.24 -52.00
CA PRO A 133 34.07 28.43 -51.96
C PRO A 133 35.29 29.29 -52.31
N ARG A 134 36.45 29.02 -51.70
CA ARG A 134 37.74 29.57 -52.14
C ARG A 134 38.71 28.44 -52.48
N THR A 135 39.09 28.45 -53.75
CA THR A 135 40.14 27.69 -54.42
C THR A 135 41.54 28.08 -53.95
N SER A 136 42.43 27.07 -53.95
CA SER A 136 43.88 27.05 -54.29
C SER A 136 44.81 28.18 -53.83
N ALA A 137 45.90 27.77 -53.18
CA ALA A 137 47.26 28.14 -53.57
C ALA A 137 48.12 26.87 -53.51
#